data_AF-A0A7M3UY15-F1
#
_entry.id   AF-A0A7M3UY15-F1
#
_cell.length_a   1.000
_cell.length_b   1.000
_cell.length_c   1.000
_cell.angle_alpha   90.00
_cell.angle_beta   90.00
_cell.angle_gamma   90.00
#
_symmetry.space_group_name_H-M   'P 1'
#
loop_
_entity.id
_entity.type
_entity.pdbx_description
1 polymer ?
#
loop_
_entity_poly.entity_id
_entity_poly.type
_entity_poly.pdbx_seq_one_letter_code
_entity_poly.pdbx_strand_id
1 'polypeptide(L)'
;YSASTESSASYTTALGAGLYVSVPDYEGPLGAFTAGIISGYATLDSIRAVLSLDLGLTNTSRVALWGYSGGALASEWASELAVQYAPDLTSGTILGAALGAPPANVTTLMKSVNGEATAGLIPNALLGLTAQYPEVRKYLVSKLNAGGEYNRTGFS
;
A
#
# COMPACT_ATOMS: atom_id res chain seq x y z
N TYR A 1 -0.67 -19.92 -7.38
CA TYR A 1 -0.51 -18.58 -6.77
C TYR A 1 0.39 -18.76 -5.55
N SER A 2 1.71 -18.65 -5.72
CA SER A 2 2.63 -18.64 -4.58
C SER A 2 2.77 -17.19 -4.15
N ALA A 3 2.32 -16.86 -2.93
CA ALA A 3 2.86 -15.68 -2.27
C ALA A 3 4.39 -15.79 -2.31
N SER A 4 5.07 -14.70 -2.66
CA SER A 4 6.54 -14.69 -2.74
C SER A 4 7.11 -15.22 -1.42
N THR A 5 8.01 -16.20 -1.49
CA THR A 5 8.65 -16.85 -0.34
C THR A 5 9.30 -15.82 0.61
N GLU A 6 9.76 -14.70 0.06
CA GLU A 6 10.27 -13.52 0.77
C GLU A 6 9.26 -12.92 1.78
N SER A 7 7.98 -12.76 1.39
CA SER A 7 6.95 -12.21 2.30
C SER A 7 6.61 -13.16 3.44
N SER A 8 6.58 -14.48 3.16
CA SER A 8 6.21 -15.51 4.12
C SER A 8 7.25 -15.72 5.23
N ALA A 9 8.53 -15.46 4.95
CA ALA A 9 9.61 -15.64 5.93
C ALA A 9 9.49 -14.65 7.10
N SER A 10 9.15 -13.38 6.81
CA SER A 10 8.93 -12.37 7.85
C SER A 10 7.70 -12.67 8.70
N TYR A 11 6.58 -13.07 8.09
CA TYR A 11 5.37 -13.42 8.84
C TYR A 11 5.57 -14.66 9.70
N THR A 12 6.21 -15.70 9.16
CA THR A 12 6.51 -16.93 9.91
C THR A 12 7.44 -16.65 11.09
N THR A 13 8.44 -15.78 10.89
CA THR A 13 9.35 -15.36 11.97
C THR A 13 8.60 -14.58 13.06
N ALA A 14 7.74 -13.62 12.68
CA ALA A 14 6.97 -12.84 13.63
C ALA A 14 5.99 -13.72 14.43
N LEU A 15 5.24 -14.61 13.76
CA LEU A 15 4.35 -15.57 14.39
C LEU A 15 5.13 -16.54 15.30
N GLY A 16 6.30 -17.02 14.85
CA GLY A 16 7.18 -17.89 15.64
C GLY A 16 7.75 -17.21 16.90
N ALA A 17 7.86 -15.88 16.88
CA ALA A 17 8.22 -15.08 18.05
C ALA A 17 7.02 -14.75 18.97
N GLY A 18 5.82 -15.25 18.65
CA GLY A 18 4.60 -15.01 19.43
C GLY A 18 3.95 -13.65 19.17
N LEU A 19 4.28 -12.98 18.06
CA LEU A 19 3.68 -11.70 17.70
C LEU A 19 2.33 -11.90 16.98
N TYR A 20 1.40 -10.99 17.23
CA TYR A 20 0.23 -10.82 16.38
C TYR A 20 0.65 -10.18 15.04
N VAL A 21 0.15 -10.73 13.94
CA VAL A 21 0.45 -10.24 12.58
C VAL A 21 -0.85 -9.80 11.90
N SER A 22 -0.86 -8.55 11.43
CA SER A 22 -1.94 -7.98 10.63
C SER A 22 -1.41 -7.67 9.23
N VAL A 23 -2.10 -8.16 8.19
CA VAL A 23 -1.76 -7.93 6.78
C VAL A 23 -2.98 -7.34 6.08
N PRO A 24 -3.15 -6.00 6.07
CA PRO A 24 -4.31 -5.38 5.45
C PRO A 24 -4.21 -5.34 3.93
N ASP A 25 -5.36 -5.41 3.27
CA ASP A 25 -5.52 -5.03 1.87
C ASP A 25 -5.43 -3.50 1.74
N TYR A 26 -4.22 -2.96 1.84
CA TYR A 26 -3.99 -1.52 1.95
C TYR A 26 -4.42 -0.74 0.69
N GLU A 27 -4.51 -1.38 -0.46
CA GLU A 27 -5.01 -0.74 -1.69
C GLU A 27 -6.53 -0.48 -1.67
N GLY A 28 -7.23 -1.00 -0.65
CA GLY A 28 -8.66 -0.87 -0.48
C GLY A 28 -9.46 -1.65 -1.53
N PRO A 29 -10.81 -1.53 -1.49
CA PRO A 29 -11.70 -2.35 -2.30
C PRO A 29 -11.61 -2.09 -3.82
N LEU A 30 -10.95 -1.00 -4.23
CA LEU A 30 -10.79 -0.63 -5.63
C LEU A 30 -9.44 -1.07 -6.22
N GLY A 31 -8.57 -1.73 -5.44
CA GLY A 31 -7.22 -2.09 -5.89
C GLY A 31 -6.43 -0.86 -6.33
N ALA A 32 -6.42 0.18 -5.49
CA ALA A 32 -5.81 1.46 -5.79
C ALA A 32 -4.28 1.43 -5.65
N PHE A 33 -3.62 0.56 -6.43
CA PHE A 33 -2.17 0.43 -6.46
C PHE A 33 -1.49 1.79 -6.62
N THR A 34 -0.46 2.03 -5.79
CA THR A 34 0.30 3.29 -5.64
C THR A 34 -0.45 4.49 -5.03
N ALA A 35 -1.74 4.36 -4.68
CA ALA A 35 -2.48 5.40 -3.98
C ALA A 35 -2.12 5.42 -2.48
N GLY A 36 -1.21 6.31 -2.11
CA GLY A 36 -0.64 6.37 -0.77
C GLY A 36 -1.62 6.68 0.36
N ILE A 37 -2.52 7.66 0.17
CA ILE A 37 -3.45 8.09 1.22
C ILE A 37 -4.35 6.93 1.70
N ILE A 38 -5.00 6.23 0.76
CA ILE A 38 -5.84 5.08 1.10
C ILE A 38 -5.00 3.94 1.70
N SER A 39 -3.76 3.75 1.23
CA SER A 39 -2.82 2.77 1.79
C SER A 39 -2.50 3.03 3.25
N GLY A 40 -2.24 4.30 3.61
CA GLY A 40 -1.99 4.69 4.99
C GLY A 40 -3.23 4.55 5.87
N TYR A 41 -4.40 5.00 5.42
CA TYR A 41 -5.66 4.86 6.18
C TYR A 41 -6.02 3.39 6.43
N ALA A 42 -6.03 2.57 5.39
CA ALA A 42 -6.33 1.15 5.51
C ALA A 42 -5.36 0.43 6.46
N THR A 43 -4.07 0.80 6.43
CA THR A 43 -3.07 0.25 7.34
C THR A 43 -3.32 0.66 8.79
N LEU A 44 -3.56 1.95 9.06
CA LEU A 44 -3.83 2.46 10.41
C LEU A 44 -5.15 1.92 10.99
N ASP A 45 -6.20 1.84 10.17
CA ASP A 45 -7.49 1.30 10.61
C ASP A 45 -7.43 -0.21 10.82
N SER A 46 -6.57 -0.93 10.09
CA SER A 46 -6.31 -2.35 10.38
C SER A 46 -5.70 -2.54 11.77
N ILE A 47 -4.79 -1.65 12.20
CA ILE A 47 -4.24 -1.68 13.56
C ILE A 47 -5.37 -1.48 14.58
N ARG A 48 -6.19 -0.43 14.41
CA ARG A 48 -7.34 -0.18 15.30
C ARG A 48 -8.30 -1.37 15.34
N ALA A 49 -8.60 -1.96 14.19
CA ALA A 49 -9.47 -3.12 14.09
C ALA A 49 -8.90 -4.28 14.91
N VAL A 50 -7.63 -4.63 14.74
CA VAL A 50 -6.98 -5.71 15.50
C VAL A 50 -6.94 -5.42 17.00
N LEU A 51 -6.62 -4.18 17.41
CA LEU A 51 -6.61 -3.79 18.82
C LEU A 51 -8.01 -3.81 19.47
N SER A 52 -9.07 -3.74 18.67
CA SER A 52 -10.46 -3.82 19.14
C SER A 52 -11.00 -5.25 19.29
N LEU A 53 -10.28 -6.25 18.78
CA LEU A 53 -10.67 -7.65 18.90
C LEU A 53 -10.37 -8.19 20.30
N ASP A 54 -11.16 -9.16 20.75
CA ASP A 54 -10.96 -9.87 22.02
C ASP A 54 -9.83 -10.91 21.91
N LEU A 55 -8.61 -10.41 21.70
CA LEU A 55 -7.38 -11.20 21.56
C LEU A 55 -6.41 -10.94 22.74
N GLY A 56 -6.88 -10.27 23.80
CA GLY A 56 -6.02 -9.79 24.90
C GLY A 56 -5.08 -8.64 24.49
N LEU A 57 -5.34 -8.01 23.35
CA LEU A 57 -4.70 -6.76 22.92
C LEU A 57 -5.47 -5.55 23.49
N THR A 58 -4.77 -4.44 23.66
CA THR A 58 -5.36 -3.18 24.13
C THR A 58 -4.80 -2.00 23.35
N ASN A 59 -5.37 -0.82 23.51
CA ASN A 59 -4.86 0.40 22.86
C ASN A 59 -3.42 0.77 23.28
N THR A 60 -2.89 0.16 24.34
CA THR A 60 -1.49 0.32 24.80
C THR A 60 -0.57 -0.79 24.31
N SER A 61 -1.08 -1.79 23.58
CA SER A 61 -0.26 -2.83 22.96
C SER A 61 0.70 -2.21 21.94
N ARG A 62 1.96 -2.64 21.97
CA ARG A 62 3.00 -2.10 21.10
C ARG A 62 2.86 -2.65 19.68
N VAL A 63 2.98 -1.76 18.70
CA VAL A 63 2.84 -2.04 17.26
C VAL A 63 4.10 -1.58 16.55
N ALA A 64 4.57 -2.37 15.60
CA ALA A 64 5.63 -1.99 14.67
C ALA A 64 5.12 -2.19 13.24
N LEU A 65 5.52 -1.29 12.34
CA LEU A 65 5.21 -1.39 10.91
C LEU A 65 6.40 -2.04 10.18
N TRP A 66 6.10 -2.88 9.19
CA TRP A 66 7.11 -3.48 8.35
C TRP A 66 6.59 -3.63 6.92
N GLY A 67 7.43 -3.29 5.94
CA GLY A 67 7.08 -3.47 4.54
C GLY A 67 8.28 -3.39 3.59
N TYR A 68 8.19 -4.11 2.49
CA TYR A 68 9.15 -4.06 1.37
C TYR A 68 8.42 -3.71 0.06
N SER A 69 9.05 -2.92 -0.81
CA SER A 69 8.49 -2.50 -2.10
C SER A 69 7.10 -1.84 -1.93
N GLY A 70 6.00 -2.40 -2.47
CA GLY A 70 4.65 -1.88 -2.25
C GLY A 70 4.21 -1.83 -0.79
N GLY A 71 4.63 -2.82 0.03
CA GLY A 71 4.34 -2.79 1.47
C GLY A 71 5.10 -1.69 2.21
N ALA A 72 6.27 -1.28 1.70
CA ALA A 72 7.01 -0.14 2.23
C ALA A 72 6.28 1.17 1.94
N LEU A 73 5.64 1.32 0.77
CA LEU A 73 4.75 2.46 0.48
C LEU A 73 3.61 2.53 1.48
N ALA A 74 2.92 1.43 1.74
CA ALA A 74 1.80 1.42 2.70
C ALA A 74 2.25 1.81 4.12
N SER A 75 3.38 1.25 4.57
CA SER A 75 3.94 1.51 5.90
C SER A 75 4.50 2.94 6.03
N GLU A 76 5.08 3.49 4.97
CA GLU A 76 5.53 4.89 4.89
C GLU A 76 4.34 5.85 5.01
N TRP A 77 3.31 5.68 4.17
CA TRP A 77 2.11 6.52 4.21
C TRP A 77 1.35 6.40 5.54
N ALA A 78 1.29 5.21 6.14
CA ALA A 78 0.74 5.03 7.48
C ALA A 78 1.54 5.83 8.52
N SER A 79 2.86 5.82 8.43
CA SER A 79 3.74 6.57 9.35
C SER A 79 3.57 8.07 9.21
N GLU A 80 3.48 8.58 7.97
CA GLU A 80 3.26 10.01 7.68
C GLU A 80 1.88 10.49 8.15
N LEU A 81 0.84 9.69 7.94
CA LEU A 81 -0.54 10.05 8.27
C LEU A 81 -0.89 9.83 9.75
N ALA A 82 -0.13 9.01 10.48
CA ALA A 82 -0.46 8.59 11.84
C ALA A 82 -0.76 9.77 12.78
N VAL A 83 0.06 10.84 12.75
CA VAL A 83 -0.12 11.99 13.65
C VAL A 83 -1.44 12.73 13.40
N GLN A 84 -1.87 12.81 12.14
CA GLN A 84 -3.08 13.57 11.77
C GLN A 84 -4.35 12.71 11.79
N TYR A 85 -4.24 11.45 11.38
CA TYR A 85 -5.39 10.54 11.21
C TYR A 85 -5.60 9.60 12.40
N ALA A 86 -4.51 9.19 13.06
CA ALA A 86 -4.52 8.25 14.16
C ALA A 86 -3.66 8.67 15.35
N PRO A 87 -3.87 9.86 15.92
CA PRO A 87 -3.07 10.36 17.04
C PRO A 87 -3.12 9.43 18.26
N ASP A 88 -4.22 8.71 18.44
CA ASP A 88 -4.38 7.64 19.44
C ASP A 88 -3.31 6.55 19.32
N LEU A 89 -2.88 6.22 18.10
CA LEU A 89 -1.83 5.23 17.85
C LEU A 89 -0.40 5.80 17.99
N THR A 90 -0.23 7.12 17.99
CA THR A 90 1.09 7.76 18.11
C THR A 90 1.56 7.94 19.55
N SER A 91 0.66 7.74 20.52
CA SER A 91 0.92 7.93 21.96
C SER A 91 1.57 6.70 22.61
N GLY A 92 2.61 6.14 21.97
CA GLY A 92 3.37 4.99 22.46
C GLY A 92 2.87 3.61 21.97
N THR A 93 1.83 3.57 21.15
CA THR A 93 1.32 2.34 20.51
C THR A 93 2.22 1.97 19.32
N ILE A 94 2.35 2.83 18.31
CA ILE A 94 3.29 2.63 17.20
C ILE A 94 4.70 3.03 17.64
N LEU A 95 5.61 2.05 17.68
CA LEU A 95 7.00 2.25 18.10
C LEU A 95 7.95 2.66 16.96
N GLY A 96 7.58 2.33 15.72
CA GLY A 96 8.42 2.61 14.56
C GLY A 96 8.04 1.77 13.34
N ALA A 97 8.75 2.04 12.25
CA ALA A 97 8.57 1.36 10.97
C ALA A 97 9.92 0.90 10.40
N ALA A 98 9.96 -0.31 9.87
CA ALA A 98 11.08 -0.84 9.10
C ALA A 98 10.68 -0.96 7.62
N LEU A 99 11.28 -0.12 6.77
CA LEU A 99 10.89 0.05 5.37
C LEU A 99 12.03 -0.40 4.44
N GLY A 100 11.74 -1.32 3.52
CA GLY A 100 12.68 -1.78 2.50
C GLY A 100 12.30 -1.33 1.10
N ALA A 101 13.21 -0.64 0.41
CA ALA A 101 13.01 -0.13 -0.96
C ALA A 101 11.65 0.60 -1.18
N PRO A 102 11.30 1.61 -0.36
CA PRO A 102 10.05 2.34 -0.51
C PRO A 102 10.01 3.11 -1.84
N PRO A 103 8.91 3.01 -2.62
CA PRO A 103 8.70 3.88 -3.77
C PRO A 103 8.17 5.25 -3.30
N ALA A 104 9.04 6.02 -2.62
CA ALA A 104 8.71 7.32 -2.02
C ALA A 104 8.17 8.34 -3.05
N ASN A 105 8.51 8.17 -4.32
CA ASN A 105 7.96 8.98 -5.41
C ASN A 105 7.49 8.09 -6.57
N VAL A 106 6.16 7.94 -6.68
CA VAL A 106 5.51 7.15 -7.72
C VAL A 106 5.83 7.66 -9.14
N THR A 107 6.02 8.97 -9.32
CA THR A 107 6.41 9.52 -10.63
C THR A 107 7.82 9.08 -11.02
N THR A 108 8.77 9.12 -10.08
CA THR A 108 10.14 8.65 -10.31
C THR A 108 10.16 7.15 -10.58
N LEU A 109 9.38 6.35 -9.83
CA LEU A 109 9.22 4.91 -10.08
C LEU A 109 8.72 4.64 -11.50
N MET A 110 7.64 5.32 -11.92
CA MET A 110 7.09 5.14 -13.27
C MET A 110 8.11 5.50 -14.36
N LYS A 111 8.90 6.55 -14.14
CA LYS A 111 9.97 6.92 -15.08
C LYS A 111 11.08 5.89 -15.14
N SER A 112 11.48 5.31 -14.01
CA SER A 112 12.60 4.36 -13.95
C SER A 112 12.29 3.00 -14.56
N VAL A 113 11.02 2.60 -14.59
CA VAL A 113 10.60 1.31 -15.19
C VAL A 113 10.17 1.46 -16.65
N ASN A 114 10.08 2.68 -17.17
CA ASN A 114 9.63 2.94 -18.53
C ASN A 114 10.67 2.45 -19.55
N GLY A 115 10.25 1.59 -20.47
CA GLY A 115 11.13 0.95 -21.45
C GLY A 115 11.93 -0.25 -20.91
N GLU A 116 11.80 -0.55 -19.61
CA GLU A 116 12.45 -1.69 -18.97
C GLU A 116 11.55 -2.93 -18.96
N ALA A 117 12.09 -4.08 -18.58
CA ALA A 117 11.34 -5.32 -18.43
C ALA A 117 10.15 -5.21 -17.44
N THR A 118 10.18 -4.23 -16.54
CA THR A 118 9.13 -3.95 -15.54
C THR A 118 8.15 -2.86 -15.97
N ALA A 119 8.16 -2.42 -17.23
CA ALA A 119 7.27 -1.36 -17.76
C ALA A 119 5.77 -1.66 -17.58
N GLY A 120 5.40 -2.94 -17.44
CA GLY A 120 4.02 -3.36 -17.12
C GLY A 120 3.47 -2.79 -15.81
N LEU A 121 4.32 -2.29 -14.90
CA LEU A 121 3.88 -1.61 -13.68
C LEU A 121 3.24 -0.24 -13.95
N ILE A 122 3.56 0.42 -15.06
CA ILE A 122 3.06 1.76 -15.39
C ILE A 122 1.53 1.78 -15.58
N PRO A 123 0.93 0.96 -16.47
CA PRO A 123 -0.52 0.96 -16.62
C PRO A 123 -1.24 0.58 -15.31
N ASN A 124 -0.69 -0.37 -14.53
CA ASN A 124 -1.25 -0.73 -13.23
C ASN A 124 -1.22 0.44 -12.24
N ALA A 125 -0.10 1.17 -12.15
CA ALA A 125 0.02 2.34 -11.27
C ALA A 125 -0.95 3.46 -11.68
N LEU A 126 -1.09 3.72 -12.98
CA LEU A 126 -2.03 4.73 -13.48
C LEU A 126 -3.49 4.33 -13.21
N LEU A 127 -3.87 3.08 -13.46
CA LEU A 127 -5.22 2.58 -13.19
C LEU A 127 -5.54 2.59 -11.70
N GLY A 128 -4.62 2.10 -10.87
CA GLY A 128 -4.75 2.06 -9.42
C GLY A 128 -4.84 3.47 -8.81
N LEU A 129 -3.90 4.36 -9.14
CA LEU A 129 -3.91 5.72 -8.62
C LEU A 129 -5.20 6.45 -9.01
N THR A 130 -5.61 6.35 -10.28
CA THR A 130 -6.82 7.05 -10.75
C THR A 130 -8.13 6.41 -10.31
N ALA A 131 -8.13 5.20 -9.75
CA ALA A 131 -9.32 4.60 -9.17
C ALA A 131 -9.91 5.43 -8.01
N GLN A 132 -9.07 6.19 -7.30
CA GLN A 132 -9.49 7.11 -6.22
C GLN A 132 -9.91 8.50 -6.74
N TYR A 133 -9.62 8.83 -8.00
CA TYR A 133 -9.80 10.18 -8.55
C TYR A 133 -10.48 10.12 -9.92
N PRO A 134 -11.83 10.06 -9.97
CA PRO A 134 -12.58 9.92 -11.21
C PRO A 134 -12.27 10.98 -12.27
N GLU A 135 -12.01 12.22 -11.87
CA GLU A 135 -11.64 13.28 -12.82
C GLU A 135 -10.26 13.06 -13.44
N VAL A 136 -9.31 12.50 -12.67
CA VAL A 136 -7.99 12.12 -13.20
C VAL A 136 -8.11 10.90 -14.10
N ARG A 137 -8.98 9.92 -13.76
CA ARG A 137 -9.30 8.78 -14.63
C ARG A 137 -9.85 9.25 -15.99
N LYS A 138 -10.80 10.20 -15.98
CA LYS A 138 -11.34 10.80 -17.22
C LYS A 138 -10.23 11.49 -18.02
N TYR A 139 -9.37 12.27 -17.37
CA TYR A 139 -8.25 12.92 -18.02
C TYR A 139 -7.29 11.89 -18.66
N LEU A 140 -6.90 10.85 -17.92
CA LEU A 140 -6.06 9.76 -18.43
C LEU A 140 -6.67 9.12 -19.69
N VAL A 141 -7.95 8.71 -19.62
CA VAL A 141 -8.66 8.08 -20.75
C VAL A 141 -8.74 9.01 -21.95
N SER A 142 -8.88 10.33 -21.73
CA SER A 142 -8.88 11.32 -22.82
C SER A 142 -7.55 11.44 -23.56
N LYS A 143 -6.45 10.96 -22.98
CA LYS A 143 -5.10 10.99 -23.55
C LYS A 143 -4.67 9.68 -24.19
N LEU A 144 -5.46 8.62 -24.08
CA LEU A 144 -5.16 7.34 -24.72
C LEU A 144 -5.36 7.41 -26.24
N ASN A 145 -4.56 6.64 -26.98
CA ASN A 145 -4.68 6.57 -28.44
C ASN A 145 -6.07 6.06 -28.85
N ALA A 146 -6.72 6.79 -29.75
CA ALA A 146 -8.08 6.48 -30.22
C ALA A 146 -8.12 5.49 -31.40
N GLY A 147 -6.97 5.13 -31.98
CA GLY A 147 -6.87 4.21 -33.13
C GLY A 147 -5.60 3.36 -33.10
N GLY A 148 -5.48 2.42 -34.04
CA GLY A 148 -4.39 1.45 -34.10
C GLY A 148 -4.65 0.16 -33.31
N GLU A 149 -3.70 -0.76 -33.38
CA GLU A 149 -3.75 -2.08 -32.72
C GLU A 149 -3.76 -1.98 -31.18
N TYR A 150 -3.07 -0.98 -30.62
CA TYR A 150 -3.01 -0.69 -29.18
C TYR A 150 -3.80 0.58 -28.85
N ASN A 151 -5.12 0.54 -29.04
CA ASN A 151 -6.00 1.67 -28.79
C ASN A 151 -6.74 1.55 -27.43
N ARG A 152 -7.44 2.62 -27.04
CA ARG A 152 -8.15 2.76 -25.76
C ARG A 152 -9.19 1.68 -25.45
N THR A 153 -9.68 0.91 -26.43
CA THR A 153 -10.71 -0.12 -26.19
C THR A 153 -10.22 -1.30 -25.37
N GLY A 154 -8.89 -1.50 -25.27
CA GLY A 154 -8.29 -2.49 -24.37
C GLY A 154 -7.96 -1.94 -22.97
N PHE A 155 -8.23 -0.67 -22.71
CA PHE A 155 -7.82 0.05 -21.49
C PHE A 155 -8.98 0.37 -20.53
N SER A 156 -10.20 -0.09 -20.86
CA SER A 156 -11.44 0.14 -20.11
C SER A 156 -11.63 -0.86 -18.98
#